data_AF-A0A9P0NZ93-F1
#
_entry.id   AF-A0A9P0NZ93-F1
#
_cell.length_a   1.000
_cell.length_b   1.000
_cell.length_c   1.000
_cell.angle_alpha   90.00
_cell.angle_beta   90.00
_cell.angle_gamma   90.00
#
_symmetry.space_group_name_H-M   'P 1'
#
loop_
_entity.id
_entity.type
_entity.pdbx_description
1 polymer ?
#
loop_
_entity_poly.entity_id
_entity_poly.type
_entity_poly.pdbx_seq_one_letter_code
_entity_poly.pdbx_strand_id
1 'polypeptide(L)'
;MTVSDTLHMDNSTLPELNSEHDQQCLTPIQDFYKDTNIFITGSTGFLGKILIEKLLRSCKDVSTLYLLVRSKKGKNVHTRVEEIFDDIIFERLRKECPKFRHKVVGIAGDCTLPDLGLSIEDRKLLMDKVNVVFHVAATVRFDEKLNIAVAINVRAGRDLLQLAREMKDLKSFIHVSTAFSNCAADLTEEKFYEPVVDYKKVMMMAESLPEKMLDKITPVILDKFPNTYAFTKHVAEDVVRAEGIGLPVGIVRPSIVVSTYKEPIPAWINNMYGATGVFAGAAVGLLKVLYCDKNCTANIVPVDMVVNSVIASGWEIGTEFQKNKNAETKIYNYESSNDNVSVYRKTQIKMTVCLVNKNLIRRADITNLSTASAAYQL
;
A
#
# COMPACT_ATOMS: atom_id res chain seq x y z
N MET A 1 -25.21 65.51 22.72
CA MET A 1 -25.56 65.65 24.15
C MET A 1 -26.25 64.37 24.57
N THR A 2 -25.74 63.74 25.62
CA THR A 2 -26.30 62.62 26.40
C THR A 2 -27.77 62.88 26.75
N VAL A 3 -28.63 61.88 26.98
CA VAL A 3 -28.69 61.07 28.20
C VAL A 3 -29.54 59.80 27.99
N SER A 4 -29.12 58.74 28.69
CA SER A 4 -29.71 57.43 28.95
C SER A 4 -31.24 57.30 29.01
N ASP A 5 -31.75 56.17 28.53
CA ASP A 5 -32.89 55.48 29.17
C ASP A 5 -32.64 53.96 29.19
N THR A 6 -32.57 53.42 30.40
CA THR A 6 -32.48 51.99 30.73
C THR A 6 -33.91 51.45 30.75
N LEU A 7 -34.23 50.51 29.85
CA LEU A 7 -35.45 49.72 29.91
C LEU A 7 -35.12 48.28 30.28
N HIS A 8 -35.66 47.87 31.43
CA HIS A 8 -35.78 46.49 31.89
C HIS A 8 -36.37 45.61 30.77
N MET A 9 -35.69 44.53 30.42
CA MET A 9 -36.29 43.44 29.65
C MET A 9 -36.47 42.21 30.51
N ASP A 10 -37.72 41.80 30.55
CA ASP A 10 -38.31 40.66 31.24
C ASP A 10 -37.78 39.35 30.65
N ASN A 11 -37.43 38.40 31.53
CA ASN A 11 -36.63 37.23 31.21
C ASN A 11 -37.49 35.98 31.11
N SER A 12 -38.55 36.02 30.29
CA SER A 12 -39.48 34.90 30.16
C SER A 12 -40.07 34.78 28.75
N THR A 13 -39.29 34.20 27.83
CA THR A 13 -39.68 33.24 26.77
C THR A 13 -38.59 33.23 25.70
N LEU A 14 -37.60 32.35 25.85
CA LEU A 14 -36.74 31.92 24.75
C LEU A 14 -37.25 30.54 24.30
N PRO A 15 -37.58 30.34 23.01
CA PRO A 15 -37.90 29.01 22.50
C PRO A 15 -36.68 28.09 22.67
N GLU A 16 -36.90 26.89 23.18
CA GLU A 16 -35.90 25.83 23.21
C GLU A 16 -35.36 25.61 21.79
N LEU A 17 -34.08 25.94 21.59
CA LEU A 17 -33.31 25.53 20.43
C LEU A 17 -33.20 24.01 20.48
N ASN A 18 -34.15 23.33 19.83
CA ASN A 18 -34.00 21.94 19.43
C ASN A 18 -32.66 21.81 18.71
N SER A 19 -31.74 21.07 19.33
CA SER A 19 -30.50 20.65 18.71
C SER A 19 -30.84 19.67 17.60
N GLU A 20 -31.15 20.19 16.42
CA GLU A 20 -31.06 19.42 15.19
C GLU A 20 -29.61 18.91 15.13
N HIS A 21 -29.47 17.59 15.32
CA HIS A 21 -28.23 16.91 15.00
C HIS A 21 -27.92 17.24 13.54
N ASP A 22 -26.86 18.03 13.32
CA ASP A 22 -26.23 18.23 12.02
C ASP A 22 -25.87 16.85 11.46
N GLN A 23 -26.79 16.26 10.70
CA GLN A 23 -26.61 14.97 10.06
C GLN A 23 -25.74 15.24 8.84
N GLN A 24 -24.44 15.38 9.09
CA GLN A 24 -23.46 15.69 8.08
C GLN A 24 -23.57 14.64 6.96
N CYS A 25 -23.98 15.08 5.77
CA CYS A 25 -24.15 14.19 4.63
C CYS A 25 -22.80 13.53 4.30
N LEU A 26 -22.73 12.21 4.44
CA LEU A 26 -21.55 11.44 4.08
C LEU A 26 -21.32 11.53 2.57
N THR A 27 -20.05 11.64 2.18
CA THR A 27 -19.66 11.44 0.77
C THR A 27 -19.92 9.98 0.34
N PRO A 28 -20.06 9.68 -0.96
CA PRO A 28 -20.26 8.31 -1.44
C PRO A 28 -19.21 7.31 -0.95
N ILE A 29 -17.94 7.74 -0.85
CA ILE A 29 -16.85 6.91 -0.34
C ILE A 29 -17.05 6.65 1.17
N GLN A 30 -17.36 7.68 1.95
CA GLN A 30 -17.60 7.51 3.39
C GLN A 30 -18.80 6.61 3.67
N ASP A 31 -19.87 6.76 2.89
CA ASP A 31 -21.07 5.93 3.01
C ASP A 31 -20.78 4.46 2.69
N PHE A 32 -19.97 4.18 1.66
CA PHE A 32 -19.56 2.82 1.33
C PHE A 32 -18.78 2.12 2.46
N TYR A 33 -17.90 2.87 3.13
CA TYR A 33 -17.10 2.34 4.25
C TYR A 33 -17.84 2.35 5.60
N LYS A 34 -19.02 2.95 5.68
CA LYS A 34 -19.85 2.96 6.87
C LYS A 34 -20.20 1.55 7.32
N ASP A 35 -20.04 1.28 8.61
CA ASP A 35 -20.31 0.01 9.28
C ASP A 35 -19.56 -1.20 8.67
N THR A 36 -18.52 -0.95 7.86
CA THR A 36 -17.72 -2.02 7.25
C THR A 36 -16.61 -2.51 8.19
N ASN A 37 -16.27 -3.77 8.05
CA ASN A 37 -15.09 -4.37 8.66
C ASN A 37 -14.00 -4.53 7.60
N ILE A 38 -12.82 -3.97 7.86
CA ILE A 38 -11.74 -3.85 6.89
C ILE A 38 -10.55 -4.69 7.35
N PHE A 39 -10.06 -5.60 6.52
CA PHE A 39 -8.83 -6.33 6.75
C PHE A 39 -7.67 -5.73 5.96
N ILE A 40 -6.56 -5.43 6.64
CA ILE A 40 -5.40 -4.76 6.06
C ILE A 40 -4.14 -5.59 6.29
N THR A 41 -3.47 -5.99 5.20
CA THR A 41 -2.10 -6.49 5.25
C THR A 41 -1.10 -5.36 5.05
N GLY A 42 0.14 -5.51 5.54
CA GLY A 42 1.15 -4.45 5.42
C GLY A 42 0.89 -3.24 6.31
N SER A 43 0.07 -3.41 7.36
CA SER A 43 -0.33 -2.38 8.35
C SER A 43 0.84 -1.63 9.01
N THR A 44 1.97 -2.32 9.19
CA THR A 44 3.20 -1.75 9.79
C THR A 44 4.08 -1.00 8.80
N GLY A 45 3.81 -1.10 7.49
CA GLY A 45 4.60 -0.50 6.42
C GLY A 45 4.24 0.97 6.16
N PHE A 46 5.00 1.59 5.25
CA PHE A 46 4.85 3.00 4.87
C PHE A 46 3.42 3.35 4.40
N LEU A 47 2.96 2.70 3.33
CA LEU A 47 1.64 2.94 2.76
C LEU A 47 0.51 2.48 3.70
N GLY A 48 0.68 1.34 4.37
CA GLY A 48 -0.31 0.79 5.30
C GLY A 48 -0.62 1.70 6.48
N LYS A 49 0.39 2.36 7.05
CA LYS A 49 0.23 3.34 8.13
C LYS A 49 -0.64 4.53 7.72
N ILE A 50 -0.39 5.10 6.54
CA ILE A 50 -1.18 6.23 6.00
C ILE A 50 -2.59 5.77 5.64
N LEU A 51 -2.75 4.55 5.11
CA LEU A 51 -4.07 3.97 4.84
C LEU A 51 -4.92 3.84 6.11
N ILE A 52 -4.33 3.32 7.19
CA ILE A 52 -5.00 3.20 8.50
C ILE A 52 -5.40 4.58 9.03
N GLU A 53 -4.48 5.55 9.01
CA GLU A 53 -4.75 6.92 9.47
C GLU A 53 -5.92 7.53 8.69
N LYS A 54 -5.85 7.44 7.36
CA LYS A 54 -6.85 8.05 6.48
C LYS A 54 -8.22 7.42 6.65
N LEU A 55 -8.31 6.09 6.72
CA LEU A 55 -9.57 5.36 6.94
C LEU A 55 -10.19 5.75 8.28
N LEU A 56 -9.43 5.70 9.37
CA LEU A 56 -9.97 6.01 10.72
C LEU A 56 -10.36 7.48 10.88
N ARG A 57 -9.64 8.41 10.24
CA ARG A 57 -9.93 9.85 10.34
C ARG A 57 -11.05 10.30 9.41
N SER A 58 -11.06 9.79 8.17
CA SER A 58 -11.95 10.26 7.11
C SER A 58 -13.22 9.43 6.99
N CYS A 59 -13.16 8.12 7.25
CA CYS A 59 -14.31 7.21 7.26
C CYS A 59 -14.66 6.85 8.71
N LYS A 60 -15.09 7.86 9.49
CA LYS A 60 -15.25 7.75 10.93
C LYS A 60 -16.23 6.66 11.36
N ASP A 61 -17.15 6.26 10.50
CA ASP A 61 -18.18 5.25 10.78
C ASP A 61 -17.79 3.83 10.36
N VAL A 62 -16.53 3.58 9.98
CA VAL A 62 -16.02 2.21 9.85
C VAL A 62 -16.21 1.46 11.18
N SER A 63 -16.60 0.19 11.11
CA SER A 63 -16.84 -0.67 12.28
C SER A 63 -15.51 -1.11 12.90
N THR A 64 -14.75 -1.95 12.19
CA THR A 64 -13.48 -2.51 12.70
C THR A 64 -12.42 -2.59 11.60
N LEU A 65 -11.19 -2.18 11.91
CA LEU A 65 -9.98 -2.48 11.15
C LEU A 65 -9.28 -3.69 11.79
N TYR A 66 -9.23 -4.78 11.04
CA TYR A 66 -8.43 -5.96 11.34
C TYR A 66 -7.05 -5.79 10.70
N LEU A 67 -5.99 -5.71 11.51
CA LEU A 67 -4.63 -5.46 11.05
C LEU A 67 -3.81 -6.73 11.13
N LEU A 68 -3.35 -7.26 9.99
CA LEU A 68 -2.41 -8.39 10.00
C LEU A 68 -1.05 -7.90 10.51
N VAL A 69 -0.58 -8.47 11.61
CA VAL A 69 0.65 -8.05 12.27
C VAL A 69 1.50 -9.27 12.61
N ARG A 70 2.76 -9.22 12.15
CA ARG A 70 3.77 -10.23 12.48
C ARG A 70 4.13 -10.18 13.96
N SER A 71 4.07 -11.34 14.59
CA SER A 71 4.62 -11.58 15.92
C SER A 71 6.13 -11.29 15.94
N LYS A 72 6.63 -10.75 17.06
CA LYS A 72 8.07 -10.60 17.31
C LYS A 72 8.40 -11.26 18.65
N LYS A 73 9.62 -11.78 18.78
CA LYS A 73 10.08 -12.38 20.04
C LYS A 73 9.89 -11.38 21.19
N GLY A 74 9.12 -11.78 22.20
CA GLY A 74 8.83 -10.96 23.38
C GLY A 74 7.77 -9.87 23.20
N LYS A 75 7.07 -9.80 22.06
CA LYS A 75 5.96 -8.85 21.85
C LYS A 75 4.74 -9.55 21.25
N ASN A 76 3.61 -9.47 21.95
CA ASN A 76 2.34 -9.95 21.43
C ASN A 76 1.78 -8.97 20.37
N VAL A 77 0.74 -9.40 19.66
CA VAL A 77 0.12 -8.62 18.58
C VAL A 77 -0.47 -7.30 19.08
N HIS A 78 -1.09 -7.29 20.27
CA HIS A 78 -1.67 -6.08 20.85
C HIS A 78 -0.60 -5.00 21.06
N THR A 79 0.53 -5.33 21.68
CA THR A 79 1.64 -4.40 21.87
C THR A 79 2.16 -3.89 20.52
N ARG A 80 2.27 -4.77 19.52
CA ARG A 80 2.73 -4.40 18.18
C ARG A 80 1.78 -3.45 17.46
N VAL A 81 0.47 -3.58 17.69
CA VAL A 81 -0.54 -2.66 17.16
C VAL A 81 -0.44 -1.30 17.85
N GLU A 82 -0.31 -1.25 19.17
CA GLU A 82 -0.12 0.03 19.89
C GLU A 82 1.13 0.78 19.41
N GLU A 83 2.24 0.08 19.18
CA GLU A 83 3.47 0.66 18.63
C GLU A 83 3.28 1.32 17.25
N ILE A 84 2.29 0.88 16.45
CA ILE A 84 1.97 1.56 15.18
C ILE A 84 1.49 2.98 15.48
N PHE A 85 0.63 3.12 16.49
CA PHE A 85 -0.04 4.36 16.86
C PHE A 85 0.79 5.32 17.71
N ASP A 86 2.01 4.94 18.09
CA ASP A 86 2.99 5.84 18.73
C ASP A 86 3.63 6.80 17.71
N ASP A 87 3.52 6.51 16.42
CA ASP A 87 4.06 7.35 15.34
C ASP A 87 3.38 8.73 15.32
N ILE A 88 4.15 9.76 14.93
CA ILE A 88 3.69 11.15 14.89
C ILE A 88 2.58 11.34 13.86
N ILE A 89 2.52 10.53 12.80
CA ILE A 89 1.45 10.61 11.79
C ILE A 89 0.05 10.44 12.36
N PHE A 90 -0.08 9.72 13.48
CA PHE A 90 -1.37 9.49 14.12
C PHE A 90 -1.75 10.60 15.11
N GLU A 91 -0.95 11.67 15.25
CA GLU A 91 -1.26 12.78 16.17
C GLU A 91 -2.56 13.48 15.78
N ARG A 92 -2.75 13.73 14.47
CA ARG A 92 -3.98 14.32 13.96
C ARG A 92 -5.19 13.42 14.23
N LEU A 93 -5.06 12.12 13.95
CA LEU A 93 -6.09 11.12 14.27
C LEU A 93 -6.43 11.09 15.77
N ARG A 94 -5.42 11.13 16.66
CA ARG A 94 -5.63 11.15 18.12
C ARG A 94 -6.46 12.36 18.56
N LYS A 95 -6.26 13.52 17.93
CA LYS A 95 -7.01 14.76 18.22
C LYS A 95 -8.44 14.71 17.66
N GLU A 96 -8.60 14.29 16.42
CA GLU A 96 -9.90 14.31 15.73
C GLU A 96 -10.82 13.14 16.07
N CYS A 97 -10.27 11.99 16.45
CA CYS A 97 -10.99 10.74 16.67
C CYS A 97 -10.44 9.98 17.91
N PRO A 98 -10.49 10.53 19.13
CA PRO A 98 -9.76 10.01 20.30
C PRO A 98 -10.10 8.55 20.67
N LYS A 99 -11.27 8.05 20.27
CA LYS A 99 -11.74 6.67 20.50
C LYS A 99 -11.42 5.68 19.37
N PHE A 100 -10.60 6.06 18.39
CA PHE A 100 -10.32 5.23 17.20
C PHE A 100 -9.78 3.83 17.55
N ARG A 101 -9.07 3.69 18.68
CA ARG A 101 -8.47 2.42 19.12
C ARG A 101 -9.51 1.30 19.31
N HIS A 102 -10.73 1.62 19.74
CA HIS A 102 -11.79 0.62 19.89
C HIS A 102 -12.23 -0.02 18.58
N LYS A 103 -11.86 0.59 17.45
CA LYS A 103 -12.15 0.12 16.10
C LYS A 103 -11.00 -0.69 15.52
N VAL A 104 -9.94 -1.00 16.29
CA VAL A 104 -8.75 -1.67 15.77
C VAL A 104 -8.55 -2.99 16.49
N VAL A 105 -8.40 -4.06 15.70
CA VAL A 105 -8.08 -5.41 16.19
C VAL A 105 -6.84 -5.90 15.46
N GLY A 106 -5.82 -6.30 16.21
CA GLY A 106 -4.65 -6.94 15.64
C GLY A 106 -4.88 -8.43 15.41
N ILE A 107 -4.51 -8.91 14.23
CA ILE A 107 -4.55 -10.32 13.84
C ILE A 107 -3.11 -10.84 13.74
N ALA A 108 -2.80 -11.92 14.44
CA ALA A 108 -1.50 -12.57 14.34
C ALA A 108 -1.35 -13.20 12.96
N GLY A 109 -0.27 -12.85 12.25
CA GLY A 109 0.05 -13.55 11.00
C GLY A 109 1.24 -12.97 10.26
N ASP A 110 1.71 -13.73 9.28
CA ASP A 110 2.89 -13.43 8.48
C ASP A 110 2.67 -13.88 7.03
N CYS A 111 2.78 -12.93 6.09
CA CYS A 111 2.71 -13.21 4.65
C CYS A 111 3.81 -14.18 4.17
N THR A 112 4.88 -14.38 4.93
CA THR A 112 5.93 -15.37 4.63
C THR A 112 5.54 -16.81 5.00
N LEU A 113 4.40 -17.02 5.66
CA LEU A 113 3.89 -18.33 6.04
C LEU A 113 2.71 -18.76 5.15
N PRO A 114 2.43 -20.07 5.02
CA PRO A 114 1.20 -20.56 4.38
C PRO A 114 -0.04 -20.06 5.11
N ASP A 115 -1.11 -19.78 4.36
CA ASP A 115 -2.40 -19.26 4.88
C ASP A 115 -2.21 -18.02 5.78
N LEU A 116 -1.20 -17.20 5.43
CA LEU A 116 -0.79 -16.00 6.16
C LEU A 116 -0.40 -16.28 7.63
N GLY A 117 -0.15 -17.54 8.01
CA GLY A 117 0.11 -17.94 9.39
C GLY A 117 -1.06 -17.67 10.35
N LEU A 118 -2.29 -17.63 9.84
CA LEU A 118 -3.49 -17.39 10.64
C LEU A 118 -3.81 -18.59 11.55
N SER A 119 -4.34 -18.29 12.73
CA SER A 119 -5.03 -19.30 13.54
C SER A 119 -6.36 -19.67 12.88
N ILE A 120 -6.91 -20.84 13.22
CA ILE A 120 -8.23 -21.28 12.72
C ILE A 120 -9.30 -20.29 13.19
N GLU A 121 -9.17 -19.79 14.41
CA GLU A 121 -10.07 -18.84 15.04
C GLU A 121 -10.04 -17.48 14.32
N ASP A 122 -8.85 -16.93 14.06
CA ASP A 122 -8.71 -15.65 13.35
C ASP A 122 -9.18 -15.79 11.89
N ARG A 123 -8.87 -16.91 11.24
CA ARG A 123 -9.34 -17.17 9.88
C ARG A 123 -10.86 -17.15 9.82
N LYS A 124 -11.53 -17.86 10.74
CA LYS A 124 -12.99 -17.88 10.84
C LYS A 124 -13.57 -16.49 11.15
N LEU A 125 -12.94 -15.74 12.06
CA LEU A 125 -13.32 -14.36 12.36
C LEU A 125 -13.29 -13.49 11.10
N LEU A 126 -12.23 -13.58 10.30
CA LEU A 126 -12.08 -12.82 9.07
C LEU A 126 -13.15 -13.22 8.03
N MET A 127 -13.40 -14.52 7.85
CA MET A 127 -14.46 -15.02 6.95
C MET A 127 -15.85 -14.51 7.35
N ASP A 128 -16.13 -14.45 8.65
CA ASP A 128 -17.45 -14.11 9.17
C ASP A 128 -17.72 -12.60 9.21
N LYS A 129 -16.68 -11.77 9.34
CA LYS A 129 -16.84 -10.34 9.64
C LYS A 129 -16.40 -9.41 8.53
N VAL A 130 -15.35 -9.75 7.77
CA VAL A 130 -14.70 -8.80 6.86
C VAL A 130 -15.52 -8.54 5.61
N ASN A 131 -15.63 -7.25 5.28
CA ASN A 131 -16.31 -6.77 4.07
C ASN A 131 -15.32 -6.21 3.04
N VAL A 132 -14.21 -5.62 3.48
CA VAL A 132 -13.23 -5.02 2.58
C VAL A 132 -11.83 -5.51 2.90
N VAL A 133 -11.06 -5.86 1.89
CA VAL A 133 -9.67 -6.28 2.02
C VAL A 133 -8.76 -5.29 1.30
N PHE A 134 -7.73 -4.78 1.99
CA PHE A 134 -6.62 -4.06 1.38
C PHE A 134 -5.33 -4.86 1.53
N HIS A 135 -4.86 -5.44 0.43
CA HIS A 135 -3.59 -6.14 0.38
C HIS A 135 -2.47 -5.18 -0.01
N VAL A 136 -1.82 -4.62 1.01
CA VAL A 136 -0.72 -3.64 0.86
C VAL A 136 0.65 -4.24 1.22
N ALA A 137 0.67 -5.43 1.82
CA ALA A 137 1.92 -6.12 2.14
C ALA A 137 2.76 -6.37 0.88
N ALA A 138 4.01 -5.92 0.92
CA ALA A 138 5.02 -6.26 -0.07
C ALA A 138 6.40 -6.16 0.56
N THR A 139 7.35 -6.97 0.10
CA THR A 139 8.76 -6.60 0.20
C THR A 139 9.10 -5.69 -0.97
N VAL A 140 9.57 -4.48 -0.66
CA VAL A 140 9.98 -3.45 -1.64
C VAL A 140 11.49 -3.39 -1.81
N ARG A 141 12.21 -4.37 -1.25
CA ARG A 141 13.67 -4.48 -1.39
C ARG A 141 13.99 -5.07 -2.75
N PHE A 142 14.78 -4.35 -3.54
CA PHE A 142 15.14 -4.75 -4.90
C PHE A 142 16.12 -5.92 -4.97
N ASP A 143 16.81 -6.21 -3.87
CA ASP A 143 17.78 -7.30 -3.68
C ASP A 143 17.25 -8.43 -2.79
N GLU A 144 15.94 -8.48 -2.53
CA GLU A 144 15.34 -9.55 -1.73
C GLU A 144 15.51 -10.90 -2.43
N LYS A 145 15.80 -11.94 -1.64
CA LYS A 145 15.89 -13.32 -2.13
C LYS A 145 14.57 -13.74 -2.77
N LEU A 146 14.66 -14.47 -3.88
CA LEU A 146 13.50 -14.83 -4.69
C LEU A 146 12.45 -15.61 -3.88
N ASN A 147 12.85 -16.56 -3.05
CA ASN A 147 11.92 -17.32 -2.19
C ASN A 147 11.12 -16.44 -1.22
N ILE A 148 11.78 -15.48 -0.58
CA ILE A 148 11.14 -14.53 0.34
C ILE A 148 10.21 -13.60 -0.43
N ALA A 149 10.66 -13.08 -1.57
CA ALA A 149 9.85 -12.20 -2.41
C ALA A 149 8.61 -12.91 -2.97
N VAL A 150 8.74 -14.16 -3.42
CA VAL A 150 7.61 -14.99 -3.88
C VAL A 150 6.65 -15.30 -2.75
N ALA A 151 7.15 -15.65 -1.55
CA ALA A 151 6.28 -15.90 -0.41
C ALA A 151 5.41 -14.66 -0.06
N ILE A 152 6.02 -13.48 0.02
CA ILE A 152 5.34 -12.24 0.44
C ILE A 152 4.46 -11.66 -0.67
N ASN A 153 4.97 -11.54 -1.89
CA ASN A 153 4.30 -10.80 -2.95
C ASN A 153 3.35 -11.68 -3.77
N VAL A 154 3.63 -12.99 -3.89
CA VAL A 154 2.87 -13.91 -4.76
C VAL A 154 1.97 -14.82 -3.93
N ARG A 155 2.55 -15.68 -3.07
CA ARG A 155 1.76 -16.67 -2.32
C ARG A 155 0.78 -16.01 -1.37
N ALA A 156 1.19 -14.99 -0.62
CA ALA A 156 0.30 -14.29 0.29
C ALA A 156 -0.91 -13.68 -0.43
N GLY A 157 -0.74 -13.21 -1.68
CA GLY A 157 -1.85 -12.75 -2.52
C GLY A 157 -2.81 -13.89 -2.86
N ARG A 158 -2.27 -15.07 -3.23
CA ARG A 158 -3.05 -16.27 -3.53
C ARG A 158 -3.85 -16.74 -2.31
N ASP A 159 -3.17 -16.89 -1.17
CA ASP A 159 -3.79 -17.34 0.09
C ASP A 159 -4.87 -16.36 0.56
N LEU A 160 -4.64 -15.05 0.38
CA LEU A 160 -5.61 -14.03 0.74
C LEU A 160 -6.84 -14.03 -0.20
N LEU A 161 -6.67 -14.31 -1.49
CA LEU A 161 -7.80 -14.48 -2.43
C LEU A 161 -8.61 -15.75 -2.10
N GLN A 162 -7.94 -16.83 -1.67
CA GLN A 162 -8.61 -18.03 -1.19
C GLN A 162 -9.45 -17.73 0.07
N LEU A 163 -8.87 -17.02 1.04
CA LEU A 163 -9.61 -16.54 2.22
C LEU A 163 -10.78 -15.64 1.83
N ALA A 164 -10.56 -14.69 0.91
CA ALA A 164 -11.57 -13.74 0.45
C ALA A 164 -12.77 -14.44 -0.21
N ARG A 165 -12.55 -15.56 -0.92
CA ARG A 165 -13.61 -16.38 -1.50
C ARG A 165 -14.54 -17.01 -0.46
N GLU A 166 -14.05 -17.21 0.74
CA GLU A 166 -14.80 -17.78 1.86
C GLU A 166 -15.44 -16.72 2.76
N MET A 167 -15.21 -15.43 2.48
CA MET A 167 -15.84 -14.32 3.22
C MET A 167 -17.31 -14.19 2.84
N LYS A 168 -18.18 -14.10 3.85
CA LYS A 168 -19.64 -14.14 3.67
C LYS A 168 -20.22 -12.89 2.99
N ASP A 169 -19.62 -11.73 3.22
CA ASP A 169 -20.11 -10.44 2.71
C ASP A 169 -18.95 -9.58 2.18
N LEU A 170 -18.09 -10.19 1.36
CA LEU A 170 -17.01 -9.46 0.70
C LEU A 170 -17.58 -8.45 -0.30
N LYS A 171 -17.35 -7.16 -0.02
CA LYS A 171 -17.73 -6.02 -0.85
C LYS A 171 -16.60 -5.60 -1.79
N SER A 172 -15.35 -5.62 -1.35
CA SER A 172 -14.21 -5.19 -2.17
C SER A 172 -12.88 -5.80 -1.71
N PHE A 173 -12.00 -6.04 -2.66
CA PHE A 173 -10.62 -6.47 -2.46
C PHE A 173 -9.70 -5.62 -3.33
N ILE A 174 -8.72 -4.94 -2.72
CA ILE A 174 -7.72 -4.16 -3.45
C ILE A 174 -6.34 -4.78 -3.28
N HIS A 175 -5.72 -5.15 -4.39
CA HIS A 175 -4.32 -5.55 -4.47
C HIS A 175 -3.45 -4.35 -4.86
N VAL A 176 -2.51 -3.95 -4.01
CA VAL A 176 -1.54 -2.90 -4.37
C VAL A 176 -0.35 -3.53 -5.09
N SER A 177 -0.24 -3.26 -6.38
CA SER A 177 0.88 -3.64 -7.24
C SER A 177 1.86 -2.45 -7.41
N THR A 178 2.40 -2.25 -8.61
CA THR A 178 3.26 -1.11 -8.96
C THR A 178 3.18 -0.86 -10.47
N ALA A 179 3.31 0.39 -10.90
CA ALA A 179 3.37 0.75 -12.33
C ALA A 179 4.52 0.06 -13.08
N PHE A 180 5.52 -0.44 -12.34
CA PHE A 180 6.69 -1.14 -12.88
C PHE A 180 6.51 -2.66 -12.99
N SER A 181 5.33 -3.20 -12.64
CA SER A 181 5.07 -4.64 -12.67
C SER A 181 5.12 -5.21 -14.08
N ASN A 182 4.88 -4.41 -15.12
CA ASN A 182 4.93 -4.84 -16.52
C ASN A 182 6.03 -4.12 -17.31
N CYS A 183 7.13 -3.78 -16.63
CA CYS A 183 8.29 -3.10 -17.21
C CYS A 183 9.01 -3.84 -18.35
N ALA A 184 8.73 -5.14 -18.53
CA ALA A 184 9.21 -5.89 -19.68
C ALA A 184 8.50 -5.49 -20.99
N ALA A 185 7.34 -4.83 -20.91
CA ALA A 185 6.65 -4.24 -22.05
C ALA A 185 7.10 -2.79 -22.28
N ASP A 186 7.07 -2.35 -23.54
CA ASP A 186 7.41 -0.96 -23.89
C ASP A 186 6.35 0.04 -23.39
N LEU A 187 5.10 -0.42 -23.28
CA LEU A 187 3.92 0.34 -22.92
C LEU A 187 3.13 -0.38 -21.82
N THR A 188 2.89 0.32 -20.71
CA THR A 188 2.06 -0.17 -19.60
C THR A 188 0.69 0.48 -19.63
N GLU A 189 -0.33 -0.32 -19.91
CA GLU A 189 -1.75 0.04 -19.92
C GLU A 189 -2.45 -0.60 -18.72
N GLU A 190 -3.67 -0.15 -18.43
CA GLU A 190 -4.57 -0.66 -17.39
C GLU A 190 -5.22 -2.00 -17.76
N LYS A 191 -4.39 -2.99 -18.08
CA LYS A 191 -4.82 -4.34 -18.45
C LYS A 191 -3.93 -5.40 -17.82
N PHE A 192 -4.40 -6.63 -17.83
CA PHE A 192 -3.55 -7.78 -17.55
C PHE A 192 -2.59 -8.02 -18.71
N TYR A 193 -1.38 -8.44 -18.35
CA TYR A 193 -0.36 -8.89 -19.29
C TYR A 193 -0.23 -10.40 -19.20
N GLU A 194 0.13 -11.03 -20.31
CA GLU A 194 0.42 -12.46 -20.30
C GLU A 194 1.60 -12.74 -19.36
N PRO A 195 1.48 -13.72 -18.45
CA PRO A 195 2.55 -14.04 -17.54
C PRO A 195 3.75 -14.62 -18.28
N VAL A 196 4.95 -14.11 -18.00
CA VAL A 196 6.20 -14.68 -18.54
C VAL A 196 6.41 -16.10 -18.04
N VAL A 197 5.99 -16.39 -16.80
CA VAL A 197 6.00 -17.71 -16.19
C VAL A 197 4.73 -17.88 -15.34
N ASP A 198 4.08 -19.04 -15.46
CA ASP A 198 2.93 -19.42 -14.62
C ASP A 198 3.28 -19.29 -13.12
N TYR A 199 2.45 -18.54 -12.37
CA TYR A 199 2.67 -18.29 -10.94
C TYR A 199 2.82 -19.57 -10.13
N LYS A 200 2.13 -20.66 -10.47
CA LYS A 200 2.23 -21.96 -9.78
C LYS A 200 3.63 -22.54 -9.92
N LYS A 201 4.25 -22.41 -11.10
CA LYS A 201 5.62 -22.86 -11.34
C LYS A 201 6.62 -22.01 -10.57
N VAL A 202 6.43 -20.69 -10.56
CA VAL A 202 7.27 -19.76 -9.78
C VAL A 202 7.22 -20.10 -8.29
N MET A 203 6.01 -20.31 -7.75
CA MET A 203 5.82 -20.73 -6.36
C MET A 203 6.48 -22.08 -6.07
N MET A 204 6.22 -23.10 -6.90
CA MET A 204 6.81 -24.43 -6.74
C MET A 204 8.34 -24.36 -6.71
N MET A 205 8.96 -23.61 -7.63
CA MET A 205 10.41 -23.44 -7.67
C MET A 205 10.92 -22.76 -6.39
N ALA A 206 10.30 -21.65 -5.98
CA ALA A 206 10.68 -20.88 -4.80
C ALA A 206 10.58 -21.69 -3.49
N GLU A 207 9.65 -22.64 -3.39
CA GLU A 207 9.41 -23.45 -2.20
C GLU A 207 10.21 -24.76 -2.19
N SER A 208 10.51 -25.32 -3.37
CA SER A 208 11.10 -26.65 -3.48
C SER A 208 12.63 -26.63 -3.67
N LEU A 209 13.17 -25.56 -4.25
CA LEU A 209 14.60 -25.50 -4.56
C LEU A 209 15.42 -24.97 -3.38
N PRO A 210 16.61 -25.56 -3.11
CA PRO A 210 17.54 -25.00 -2.15
C PRO A 210 17.93 -23.57 -2.52
N GLU A 211 18.10 -22.71 -1.51
CA GLU A 211 18.41 -21.28 -1.69
C GLU A 211 19.59 -21.05 -2.65
N LYS A 212 20.69 -21.80 -2.48
CA LYS A 212 21.88 -21.71 -3.35
C LYS A 212 21.59 -22.01 -4.83
N MET A 213 20.60 -22.85 -5.11
CA MET A 213 20.18 -23.12 -6.49
C MET A 213 19.28 -22.01 -7.00
N LEU A 214 18.36 -21.52 -6.17
CA LEU A 214 17.52 -20.36 -6.50
C LEU A 214 18.36 -19.15 -6.87
N ASP A 215 19.41 -18.84 -6.11
CA ASP A 215 20.30 -17.70 -6.39
C ASP A 215 20.97 -17.82 -7.77
N LYS A 216 21.35 -19.05 -8.17
CA LYS A 216 21.97 -19.29 -9.48
C LYS A 216 20.99 -19.16 -10.65
N ILE A 217 19.73 -19.54 -10.46
CA ILE A 217 18.72 -19.49 -11.53
C ILE A 217 17.93 -18.17 -11.54
N THR A 218 17.96 -17.39 -10.45
CA THR A 218 17.21 -16.13 -10.33
C THR A 218 17.48 -15.19 -11.51
N PRO A 219 18.74 -14.96 -11.96
CA PRO A 219 18.99 -14.11 -13.13
C PRO A 219 18.30 -14.58 -14.41
N VAL A 220 18.16 -15.90 -14.58
CA VAL A 220 17.47 -16.50 -15.73
C VAL A 220 15.96 -16.35 -15.62
N ILE A 221 15.40 -16.47 -14.42
CA ILE A 221 13.96 -16.30 -14.15
C ILE A 221 13.55 -14.84 -14.33
N LEU A 222 14.38 -13.90 -13.88
CA LEU A 222 14.11 -12.48 -14.03
C LEU A 222 14.07 -12.06 -15.49
N ASP A 223 14.87 -12.67 -16.38
CA ASP A 223 14.91 -12.36 -17.81
C ASP A 223 14.99 -10.83 -18.06
N LYS A 224 13.89 -10.20 -18.51
CA LYS A 224 13.79 -8.76 -18.79
C LYS A 224 13.49 -7.89 -17.58
N PHE A 225 13.13 -8.48 -16.44
CA PHE A 225 12.79 -7.74 -15.24
C PHE A 225 14.05 -7.23 -14.52
N PRO A 226 14.09 -5.96 -14.11
CA PRO A 226 15.29 -5.34 -13.55
C PRO A 226 15.61 -5.80 -12.12
N ASN A 227 14.66 -6.47 -11.43
CA ASN A 227 14.83 -6.94 -10.06
C ASN A 227 13.71 -7.90 -9.64
N THR A 228 13.91 -8.56 -8.50
CA THR A 228 12.94 -9.50 -7.90
C THR A 228 11.63 -8.83 -7.50
N TYR A 229 11.63 -7.55 -7.15
CA TYR A 229 10.41 -6.82 -6.82
C TYR A 229 9.47 -6.68 -8.02
N ALA A 230 9.96 -6.13 -9.14
CA ALA A 230 9.17 -5.95 -10.36
C ALA A 230 8.65 -7.30 -10.89
N PHE A 231 9.52 -8.31 -10.92
CA PHE A 231 9.14 -9.67 -11.32
C PHE A 231 8.05 -10.26 -10.40
N THR A 232 8.21 -10.21 -9.09
CA THR A 232 7.21 -10.82 -8.20
C THR A 232 5.89 -10.04 -8.17
N LYS A 233 5.90 -8.73 -8.46
CA LYS A 233 4.66 -7.96 -8.68
C LYS A 233 3.97 -8.33 -9.98
N HIS A 234 4.70 -8.57 -11.06
CA HIS A 234 4.14 -9.15 -12.29
C HIS A 234 3.43 -10.48 -12.01
N VAL A 235 4.12 -11.40 -11.33
CA VAL A 235 3.56 -12.73 -10.99
C VAL A 235 2.37 -12.61 -10.04
N ALA A 236 2.36 -11.64 -9.12
CA ALA A 236 1.23 -11.38 -8.22
C ALA A 236 -0.02 -10.89 -8.97
N GLU A 237 0.13 -10.10 -10.03
CA GLU A 237 -1.00 -9.71 -10.87
C GLU A 237 -1.58 -10.91 -11.62
N ASP A 238 -0.73 -11.87 -12.03
CA ASP A 238 -1.20 -13.13 -12.63
C ASP A 238 -2.00 -13.99 -11.64
N VAL A 239 -1.58 -14.01 -10.36
CA VAL A 239 -2.37 -14.61 -9.28
C VAL A 239 -3.74 -13.95 -9.16
N VAL A 240 -3.80 -12.61 -9.16
CA VAL A 240 -5.07 -11.88 -9.10
C VAL A 240 -5.95 -12.20 -10.32
N ARG A 241 -5.36 -12.25 -11.51
CA ARG A 241 -6.06 -12.59 -12.76
C ARG A 241 -6.69 -13.98 -12.70
N ALA A 242 -5.95 -14.97 -12.20
CA ALA A 242 -6.38 -16.37 -12.19
C ALA A 242 -7.31 -16.71 -11.01
N GLU A 243 -6.97 -16.22 -9.81
CA GLU A 243 -7.65 -16.60 -8.56
C GLU A 243 -8.72 -15.57 -8.14
N GLY A 244 -8.72 -14.37 -8.73
CA GLY A 244 -9.69 -13.30 -8.44
C GLY A 244 -11.03 -13.43 -9.17
N ILE A 245 -11.19 -14.44 -10.05
CA ILE A 245 -12.41 -14.63 -10.84
C ILE A 245 -13.63 -14.80 -9.91
N GLY A 246 -14.67 -14.01 -10.17
CA GLY A 246 -15.92 -13.98 -9.41
C GLY A 246 -15.85 -13.23 -8.08
N LEU A 247 -14.74 -12.54 -7.79
CA LEU A 247 -14.56 -11.72 -6.60
C LEU A 247 -14.52 -10.23 -6.97
N PRO A 248 -14.92 -9.31 -6.06
CA PRO A 248 -14.82 -7.87 -6.26
C PRO A 248 -13.37 -7.40 -6.11
N VAL A 249 -12.50 -7.77 -7.06
CA VAL A 249 -11.06 -7.49 -6.97
C VAL A 249 -10.69 -6.34 -7.91
N GLY A 250 -9.86 -5.41 -7.42
CA GLY A 250 -9.18 -4.40 -8.21
C GLY A 250 -7.68 -4.35 -7.91
N ILE A 251 -6.89 -3.87 -8.88
CA ILE A 251 -5.45 -3.68 -8.75
C ILE A 251 -5.13 -2.18 -8.83
N VAL A 252 -4.34 -1.67 -7.89
CA VAL A 252 -3.80 -0.30 -7.95
C VAL A 252 -2.29 -0.38 -8.13
N ARG A 253 -1.78 0.25 -9.18
CA ARG A 253 -0.37 0.29 -9.59
C ARG A 253 0.20 1.69 -9.36
N PRO A 254 0.65 2.02 -8.14
CA PRO A 254 1.36 3.27 -7.91
C PRO A 254 2.74 3.27 -8.59
N SER A 255 3.14 4.46 -9.04
CA SER A 255 4.51 4.80 -9.45
C SER A 255 5.45 4.93 -8.22
N ILE A 256 6.57 5.65 -8.34
CA ILE A 256 7.53 5.81 -7.23
C ILE A 256 6.87 6.61 -6.11
N VAL A 257 6.50 5.91 -5.04
CA VAL A 257 5.82 6.53 -3.88
C VAL A 257 6.85 7.24 -2.99
N VAL A 258 6.63 8.52 -2.75
CA VAL A 258 7.45 9.37 -1.87
C VAL A 258 6.64 9.91 -0.69
N SER A 259 7.21 10.88 0.03
CA SER A 259 6.60 11.50 1.19
C SER A 259 5.20 12.06 0.91
N THR A 260 4.44 12.24 1.97
CA THR A 260 3.12 12.87 1.93
C THR A 260 3.21 14.28 1.33
N TYR A 261 2.27 14.61 0.45
CA TYR A 261 2.13 15.98 -0.05
C TYR A 261 1.54 16.88 1.03
N LYS A 262 0.44 16.45 1.67
CA LYS A 262 -0.31 17.27 2.61
C LYS A 262 -0.70 16.56 3.90
N GLU A 263 -1.27 15.35 3.81
CA GLU A 263 -1.87 14.68 4.97
C GLU A 263 -1.13 13.38 5.34
N PRO A 264 -1.15 12.95 6.62
CA PRO A 264 -1.63 13.70 7.79
C PRO A 264 -0.65 14.80 8.23
N ILE A 265 0.62 14.69 7.84
CA ILE A 265 1.69 15.65 8.09
C ILE A 265 2.42 15.83 6.76
N PRO A 266 2.66 17.06 6.26
CA PRO A 266 3.42 17.26 5.03
C PRO A 266 4.85 16.72 5.12
N ALA A 267 5.37 16.18 4.01
CA ALA A 267 6.73 15.66 3.87
C ALA A 267 7.10 14.50 4.82
N TRP A 268 6.13 13.82 5.42
CA TRP A 268 6.41 12.65 6.24
C TRP A 268 6.82 11.44 5.40
N ILE A 269 7.86 10.75 5.85
CA ILE A 269 8.36 9.51 5.27
C ILE A 269 9.01 8.64 6.35
N ASN A 270 8.94 7.31 6.22
CA ASN A 270 9.51 6.38 7.20
C ASN A 270 10.35 5.26 6.58
N ASN A 271 10.72 5.41 5.31
CA ASN A 271 11.57 4.46 4.59
C ASN A 271 12.70 5.21 3.88
N MET A 272 13.76 4.49 3.56
CA MET A 272 14.95 5.01 2.88
C MET A 272 15.15 4.36 1.50
N TYR A 273 14.10 3.73 0.95
CA TYR A 273 14.21 2.93 -0.27
C TYR A 273 14.04 3.81 -1.52
N GLY A 274 14.71 3.41 -2.61
CA GLY A 274 14.57 4.05 -3.92
C GLY A 274 14.91 5.55 -3.91
N ALA A 275 14.00 6.37 -4.44
CA ALA A 275 14.18 7.82 -4.58
C ALA A 275 14.47 8.53 -3.24
N THR A 276 13.85 8.09 -2.14
CA THR A 276 14.08 8.67 -0.81
C THR A 276 15.53 8.53 -0.37
N GLY A 277 16.13 7.36 -0.60
CA GLY A 277 17.55 7.13 -0.29
C GLY A 277 18.49 8.02 -1.11
N VAL A 278 18.15 8.25 -2.39
CA VAL A 278 18.88 9.17 -3.28
C VAL A 278 18.80 10.60 -2.74
N PHE A 279 17.59 11.09 -2.43
CA PHE A 279 17.41 12.44 -1.89
C PHE A 279 18.11 12.64 -0.54
N ALA A 280 17.99 11.67 0.37
CA ALA A 280 18.66 11.74 1.66
C ALA A 280 20.18 11.73 1.51
N GLY A 281 20.72 10.86 0.64
CA GLY A 281 22.15 10.79 0.33
C GLY A 281 22.68 12.13 -0.22
N ALA A 282 21.89 12.81 -1.07
CA ALA A 282 22.23 14.12 -1.59
C ALA A 282 22.20 15.20 -0.49
N ALA A 283 21.16 15.20 0.34
CA ALA A 283 20.98 16.15 1.43
C ALA A 283 22.11 16.12 2.47
N VAL A 284 22.64 14.93 2.78
CA VAL A 284 23.77 14.77 3.71
C VAL A 284 25.14 14.93 3.04
N GLY A 285 25.19 15.19 1.73
CA GLY A 285 26.42 15.39 0.96
C GLY A 285 27.21 14.11 0.64
N LEU A 286 26.65 12.92 0.91
CA LEU A 286 27.24 11.63 0.53
C LEU A 286 27.13 11.40 -0.97
N LEU A 287 25.99 11.78 -1.56
CA LEU A 287 25.76 11.76 -3.00
C LEU A 287 26.04 13.15 -3.58
N LYS A 288 27.12 13.27 -4.36
CA LYS A 288 27.52 14.55 -4.97
C LYS A 288 27.15 14.68 -6.44
N VAL A 289 27.08 13.55 -7.15
CA VAL A 289 26.80 13.51 -8.58
C VAL A 289 25.82 12.39 -8.86
N LEU A 290 24.70 12.75 -9.48
CA LEU A 290 23.71 11.83 -10.00
C LEU A 290 23.67 11.99 -11.52
N TYR A 291 24.07 10.95 -12.24
CA TYR A 291 23.90 10.92 -13.70
C TYR A 291 22.45 10.55 -14.00
N CYS A 292 21.76 11.39 -14.77
CA CYS A 292 20.39 11.16 -15.24
C CYS A 292 20.30 11.47 -16.73
N ASP A 293 19.44 10.75 -17.45
CA ASP A 293 19.03 11.16 -18.79
C ASP A 293 18.05 12.34 -18.68
N LYS A 294 18.40 13.47 -19.28
CA LYS A 294 17.59 14.69 -19.28
C LYS A 294 16.25 14.53 -20.01
N ASN A 295 16.10 13.48 -20.82
CA ASN A 295 14.87 13.20 -21.57
C ASN A 295 13.95 12.23 -20.83
N CYS A 296 14.36 11.72 -19.66
CA CYS A 296 13.54 10.82 -18.84
C CYS A 296 12.79 11.59 -17.76
N THR A 297 11.51 11.24 -17.58
CA THR A 297 10.66 11.81 -16.53
C THR A 297 10.52 10.82 -15.39
N ALA A 298 10.81 11.27 -14.16
CA ALA A 298 10.62 10.47 -12.96
C ALA A 298 9.13 10.49 -12.55
N ASN A 299 8.42 9.37 -12.71
CA ASN A 299 7.05 9.27 -12.21
C ASN A 299 7.06 9.09 -10.69
N ILE A 300 6.87 10.20 -9.98
CA ILE A 300 6.92 10.29 -8.52
C ILE A 300 5.55 10.73 -8.00
N VAL A 301 5.01 10.00 -7.05
CA VAL A 301 3.67 10.23 -6.51
C VAL A 301 3.68 10.28 -4.98
N PRO A 302 2.92 11.20 -4.35
CA PRO A 302 2.91 11.32 -2.91
C PRO A 302 2.02 10.23 -2.26
N VAL A 303 2.48 9.65 -1.15
CA VAL A 303 1.83 8.50 -0.51
C VAL A 303 0.38 8.76 -0.06
N ASP A 304 0.05 9.98 0.36
CA ASP A 304 -1.30 10.34 0.80
C ASP A 304 -2.31 10.35 -0.34
N MET A 305 -1.88 10.72 -1.54
CA MET A 305 -2.72 10.64 -2.72
C MET A 305 -2.84 9.20 -3.26
N VAL A 306 -1.78 8.40 -3.16
CA VAL A 306 -1.86 6.94 -3.43
C VAL A 306 -2.91 6.30 -2.51
N VAL A 307 -2.91 6.63 -1.22
CA VAL A 307 -3.93 6.15 -0.27
C VAL A 307 -5.33 6.59 -0.65
N ASN A 308 -5.53 7.85 -1.05
CA ASN A 308 -6.82 8.32 -1.53
C ASN A 308 -7.29 7.49 -2.75
N SER A 309 -6.38 7.22 -3.70
CA SER A 309 -6.66 6.39 -4.87
C SER A 309 -7.03 4.96 -4.48
N VAL A 310 -6.32 4.35 -3.53
CA VAL A 310 -6.60 2.99 -3.02
C VAL A 310 -7.98 2.91 -2.36
N ILE A 311 -8.33 3.88 -1.51
CA ILE A 311 -9.65 3.96 -0.86
C ILE A 311 -10.75 4.19 -1.90
N ALA A 312 -10.56 5.11 -2.84
CA ALA A 312 -11.53 5.39 -3.90
C ALA A 312 -11.73 4.16 -4.81
N SER A 313 -10.66 3.44 -5.14
CA SER A 313 -10.73 2.20 -5.93
C SER A 313 -11.53 1.13 -5.20
N GLY A 314 -11.36 0.98 -3.87
CA GLY A 314 -12.16 0.03 -3.09
C GLY A 314 -13.65 0.34 -3.12
N TRP A 315 -14.01 1.62 -3.07
CA TRP A 315 -15.40 2.05 -3.25
C TRP A 315 -15.95 1.75 -4.65
N GLU A 316 -15.19 2.08 -5.70
CA GLU A 316 -15.63 1.87 -7.09
C GLU A 316 -15.81 0.38 -7.38
N ILE A 317 -14.80 -0.45 -7.07
CA ILE A 317 -14.85 -1.90 -7.23
C ILE A 317 -16.05 -2.50 -6.53
N GLY A 318 -16.30 -2.12 -5.27
CA GLY A 318 -17.44 -2.64 -4.53
C GLY A 318 -18.78 -2.19 -5.08
N THR A 319 -18.89 -0.93 -5.49
CA THR A 319 -20.13 -0.38 -6.08
C THR A 319 -20.45 -1.04 -7.42
N GLU A 320 -19.45 -1.28 -8.25
CA GLU A 320 -19.64 -1.95 -9.53
C GLU A 320 -19.94 -3.43 -9.38
N PHE A 321 -19.27 -4.13 -8.48
CA PHE A 321 -19.58 -5.53 -8.20
C PHE A 321 -20.98 -5.73 -7.61
N GLN A 322 -21.51 -4.74 -6.89
CA GLN A 322 -22.92 -4.76 -6.48
C GLN A 322 -23.87 -4.66 -7.67
N LYS A 323 -23.53 -3.85 -8.68
CA LYS A 323 -24.34 -3.67 -9.92
C LYS A 323 -24.19 -4.84 -10.89
N ASN A 324 -22.98 -5.38 -11.02
CA ASN A 324 -22.65 -6.47 -11.93
C ASN A 324 -21.67 -7.44 -11.24
N LYS A 325 -22.17 -8.61 -10.83
CA LYS A 325 -21.38 -9.67 -10.20
C LYS A 325 -20.34 -10.32 -11.14
N ASN A 326 -20.45 -10.06 -12.44
CA ASN A 326 -19.51 -10.51 -13.46
C ASN A 326 -18.62 -9.36 -13.96
N ALA A 327 -18.52 -8.25 -13.23
CA ALA A 327 -17.61 -7.17 -13.58
C ALA A 327 -16.17 -7.70 -13.66
N GLU A 328 -15.45 -7.29 -14.71
CA GLU A 328 -14.04 -7.62 -14.87
C GLU A 328 -13.20 -6.92 -13.80
N THR A 329 -12.09 -7.53 -13.42
CA THR A 329 -11.13 -6.91 -12.50
C THR A 329 -10.55 -5.65 -13.13
N LYS A 330 -10.78 -4.50 -12.49
CA LYS A 330 -10.19 -3.23 -12.91
C LYS A 330 -8.76 -3.08 -12.40
N ILE A 331 -7.97 -2.36 -13.18
CA ILE A 331 -6.57 -2.07 -12.92
C ILE A 331 -6.41 -0.56 -13.06
N TYR A 332 -5.78 0.08 -12.09
CA TYR A 332 -5.60 1.52 -12.06
C TYR A 332 -4.11 1.86 -11.97
N ASN A 333 -3.61 2.64 -12.92
CA ASN A 333 -2.27 3.20 -12.83
C ASN A 333 -2.33 4.54 -12.09
N TYR A 334 -1.58 4.66 -10.98
CA TYR A 334 -1.48 5.93 -10.24
C TYR A 334 -0.10 6.55 -10.48
N GLU A 335 -0.05 7.49 -11.43
CA GLU A 335 1.18 8.15 -11.91
C GLU A 335 1.05 9.68 -11.88
N SER A 336 2.19 10.37 -12.01
CA SER A 336 2.23 11.84 -12.03
C SER A 336 1.89 12.46 -13.38
N SER A 337 1.93 11.68 -14.48
CA SER A 337 1.57 12.12 -15.83
C SER A 337 0.07 11.92 -16.09
N ASN A 338 -0.58 12.88 -16.75
CA ASN A 338 -2.00 12.81 -17.17
C ASN A 338 -2.24 11.85 -18.35
N ASP A 339 -1.25 11.05 -18.76
CA ASP A 339 -1.39 10.10 -19.86
C ASP A 339 -1.91 8.77 -19.31
N ASN A 340 -3.00 8.23 -19.87
CA ASN A 340 -3.56 6.90 -19.53
C ASN A 340 -2.62 5.72 -19.88
N VAL A 341 -1.39 6.02 -20.28
CA VAL A 341 -0.46 5.11 -20.93
C VAL A 341 0.96 5.42 -20.45
N SER A 342 1.54 4.51 -19.67
CA SER A 342 2.91 4.68 -19.18
C SER A 342 3.91 4.16 -20.20
N VAL A 343 4.81 5.01 -20.69
CA VAL A 343 5.91 4.59 -21.56
C VAL A 343 7.12 4.23 -20.69
N TYR A 344 7.35 2.94 -20.44
CA TYR A 344 8.43 2.49 -19.53
C TYR A 344 9.82 2.97 -19.96
N ARG A 345 10.09 3.04 -21.27
CA ARG A 345 11.37 3.57 -21.80
C ARG A 345 11.60 5.05 -21.53
N LYS A 346 10.55 5.85 -21.33
CA LYS A 346 10.65 7.29 -21.01
C LYS A 346 10.73 7.56 -19.50
N THR A 347 10.39 6.58 -18.68
CA THR A 347 10.39 6.68 -17.21
C THR A 347 11.57 5.96 -16.55
N GLN A 348 12.38 5.21 -17.31
CA GLN A 348 13.66 4.69 -16.83
C GLN A 348 14.64 5.83 -16.54
N ILE A 349 14.76 6.20 -15.26
CA ILE A 349 15.90 6.97 -14.82
C ILE A 349 17.10 6.02 -14.80
N LYS A 350 17.95 6.08 -15.82
CA LYS A 350 19.31 5.51 -15.72
C LYS A 350 20.09 6.36 -14.73
N MET A 351 20.10 5.96 -13.47
CA MET A 351 20.90 6.59 -12.43
C MET A 351 22.26 5.91 -12.36
N THR A 352 23.33 6.68 -12.43
CA THR A 352 24.66 6.23 -11.97
C THR A 352 25.06 7.15 -10.84
N VAL A 353 25.38 6.57 -9.69
CA VAL A 353 25.81 7.32 -8.50
C VAL A 353 27.31 7.19 -8.36
N CYS A 354 27.99 8.34 -8.24
CA CYS A 354 29.37 8.39 -7.80
C CYS A 354 29.41 8.74 -6.32
N LEU A 355 29.80 7.77 -5.49
CA LEU A 355 30.18 8.01 -4.10
C LEU A 355 31.65 8.42 -4.10
N VAL A 356 31.95 9.60 -3.54
CA VAL A 356 33.32 10.09 -3.39
C VAL A 356 33.68 10.02 -1.90
N ASN A 357 34.38 8.95 -1.50
CA ASN A 357 35.11 8.94 -0.24
C ASN A 357 36.53 9.44 -0.51
N LYS A 358 37.16 10.11 0.45
CA LYS A 358 38.32 11.04 0.27
C LYS A 358 39.54 10.51 -0.52
N ASN A 359 39.60 9.24 -0.93
CA ASN A 359 40.65 8.68 -1.80
C ASN A 359 40.18 7.61 -2.83
N LEU A 360 38.87 7.39 -3.05
CA LEU A 360 38.38 6.44 -4.08
C LEU A 360 37.09 6.93 -4.75
N ILE A 361 37.10 7.01 -6.08
CA ILE A 361 35.89 7.12 -6.91
C ILE A 361 35.37 5.71 -7.15
N ARG A 362 34.23 5.34 -6.57
CA ARG A 362 33.51 4.11 -6.95
C ARG A 362 32.28 4.50 -7.78
N ARG A 363 32.25 4.05 -9.04
CA ARG A 363 31.08 4.13 -9.91
C ARG A 363 30.15 2.96 -9.58
N ALA A 364 28.90 3.24 -9.22
CA ALA A 364 27.86 2.23 -9.13
C ALA A 364 26.80 2.53 -10.19
N ASP A 365 26.62 1.60 -11.13
CA ASP A 365 25.58 1.65 -12.15
C ASP A 365 24.26 1.20 -11.49
N ILE A 366 23.27 2.08 -11.36
CA ILE A 366 21.97 1.83 -10.69
C ILE A 366 20.90 1.40 -11.71
N THR A 367 21.32 1.06 -12.93
CA THR A 367 20.48 0.30 -13.86
C THR A 367 20.04 -1.05 -13.27
N ASN A 368 20.74 -1.53 -12.24
CA ASN A 368 20.32 -2.58 -11.31
C ASN A 368 20.28 -2.02 -9.87
N LEU A 369 19.09 -1.81 -9.32
CA LEU A 369 18.90 -1.31 -7.94
C LEU A 369 19.44 -2.23 -6.83
N SER A 370 19.98 -3.40 -7.16
CA SER A 370 20.71 -4.27 -6.23
C SER A 370 22.08 -3.69 -5.82
N THR A 371 22.72 -2.86 -6.63
CA THR A 371 24.01 -2.22 -6.31
C THR A 371 23.86 -1.05 -5.33
N ALA A 372 22.67 -0.45 -5.24
CA ALA A 372 22.40 0.61 -4.27
C ALA A 372 22.41 0.05 -2.83
N SER A 373 21.73 -1.08 -2.56
CA SER A 373 21.70 -1.72 -1.24
C SER A 373 23.10 -2.08 -0.71
N ALA A 374 23.98 -2.59 -1.58
CA ALA A 374 25.37 -2.90 -1.24
C ALA A 374 26.24 -1.65 -0.96
N ALA A 375 25.88 -0.50 -1.52
CA ALA A 375 26.57 0.77 -1.26
C ALA A 375 26.12 1.45 0.05
N TYR A 376 24.97 1.06 0.61
CA TYR A 376 24.43 1.58 1.88
C TYR A 376 24.80 0.72 3.12
N GLN A 377 25.48 -0.42 2.96
CA GLN A 377 25.89 -1.30 4.06
C GLN A 377 27.38 -1.17 4.46
N LEU A 378 28.00 0.00 4.27
CA LEU A 378 29.32 0.33 4.84
C LEU A 378 29.27 1.61 5.66
#